data_AF-A0A2D6KXV5-F1
#
_entry.id   AF-A0A2D6KXV5-F1
#
_cell.length_a   1.000
_cell.length_b   1.000
_cell.length_c   1.000
_cell.angle_alpha   90.00
_cell.angle_beta   90.00
_cell.angle_gamma   90.00
#
_symmetry.space_group_name_H-M   'P 1'
#
loop_
_entity.id
_entity.type
_entity.pdbx_description
1 polymer ?
#
loop_
_entity_poly.entity_id
_entity_poly.type
_entity_poly.pdbx_seq_one_letter_code
_entity_poly.pdbx_strand_id
1 'polypeptide(L)'
;MKIKKNNVFYNGYSQHKISELLKLGRTKNYSAPELAKVFNCSKSTILRALDYNNIHLPNKGQFKRKYNLNDNFFDKLDNISAYWLGFIAADGCILNKTNGIKIVLSNIDDNHLRKFLKAINSNGKIHYVKKYNSVFVEIYSKKIVKRLLSYGITPKKSLSIKHVKVPSFLMSHFIRGIFDGDGSITGKKRTHLQFMIAGNKPFLEQIQDVLIKRCYLNKVKIYPLKSKAFKIQYTGIQFFKILNFIYKNSESSIMLDRKYEKYLYYKKVFNMT
;
A
#
# COMPACT_ATOMS: atom_id res chain seq x y z
N MET A 1 -8.27 43.35 -22.54
CA MET A 1 -7.60 42.04 -22.72
C MET A 1 -8.19 41.37 -23.96
N LYS A 2 -7.47 41.32 -25.08
CA LYS A 2 -7.95 40.76 -26.36
C LYS A 2 -8.16 39.25 -26.21
N ILE A 3 -9.40 38.79 -26.30
CA ILE A 3 -9.74 37.36 -26.35
C ILE A 3 -9.18 36.82 -27.67
N LYS A 4 -8.22 35.88 -27.60
CA LYS A 4 -7.66 35.22 -28.78
C LYS A 4 -8.77 34.43 -29.49
N LYS A 5 -9.35 35.04 -30.53
CA LYS A 5 -10.27 34.42 -31.50
C LYS A 5 -9.48 33.38 -32.29
N ASN A 6 -9.51 32.13 -31.83
CA ASN A 6 -9.33 30.92 -32.65
C ASN A 6 -9.33 29.73 -31.69
N ASN A 7 -10.51 29.26 -31.29
CA ASN A 7 -10.63 27.89 -30.81
C ASN A 7 -12.08 27.39 -30.79
N VAL A 8 -12.22 26.13 -31.18
CA VAL A 8 -13.44 25.30 -31.29
C VAL A 8 -14.28 25.27 -30.00
N PHE A 9 -13.74 25.78 -28.89
CA PHE A 9 -14.38 25.87 -27.58
C PHE A 9 -15.52 26.90 -27.48
N TYR A 10 -15.48 27.91 -28.34
CA TYR A 10 -16.38 29.07 -28.25
C TYR A 10 -17.63 28.97 -29.13
N ASN A 11 -17.81 27.86 -29.86
CA ASN A 11 -18.85 27.66 -30.88
C ASN A 11 -20.29 27.56 -30.33
N GLY A 12 -20.58 28.08 -29.14
CA GLY A 12 -21.93 28.11 -28.57
C GLY A 12 -22.14 29.07 -27.39
N TYR A 13 -21.13 29.85 -26.98
CA TYR A 13 -21.25 30.82 -25.88
C TYR A 13 -21.02 32.23 -26.39
N SER A 14 -21.92 33.16 -26.01
CA SER A 14 -21.72 34.58 -26.28
C SER A 14 -20.43 35.08 -25.60
N GLN A 15 -19.73 36.02 -26.23
CA GLN A 15 -18.52 36.65 -25.66
C GLN A 15 -18.78 37.21 -24.24
N HIS A 16 -20.01 37.65 -23.98
CA HIS A 16 -20.47 38.08 -22.67
C HIS A 16 -20.37 36.98 -21.61
N LYS A 17 -20.91 35.78 -21.89
CA LYS A 17 -20.89 34.64 -20.94
C LYS A 17 -19.47 34.19 -20.60
N ILE A 18 -18.55 34.25 -21.56
CA ILE A 18 -17.14 33.91 -21.33
C ILE A 18 -16.47 34.95 -20.43
N SER A 19 -16.67 36.24 -20.70
CA SER A 19 -16.12 37.33 -19.88
C SER A 19 -16.60 37.22 -18.43
N GLU A 20 -17.88 36.93 -18.24
CA GLU A 20 -18.50 36.75 -16.94
C GLU A 20 -17.93 35.53 -16.19
N LEU A 21 -17.75 34.39 -16.89
CA LEU A 21 -17.11 33.20 -16.31
C LEU A 21 -15.69 33.49 -15.82
N LEU A 22 -14.88 34.20 -16.61
CA LEU A 22 -13.51 34.55 -16.23
C LEU A 22 -13.49 35.52 -15.04
N LYS A 23 -14.42 36.48 -14.99
CA LYS A 23 -14.60 37.38 -13.85
C LYS A 23 -14.92 36.60 -12.58
N LEU A 24 -15.94 35.74 -12.61
CA LEU A 24 -16.33 34.92 -11.47
C LEU A 24 -15.23 33.95 -11.04
N GLY A 25 -14.52 33.32 -11.99
CA GLY A 25 -13.39 32.44 -11.69
C GLY A 25 -12.23 33.14 -10.95
N ARG A 26 -11.93 34.40 -11.30
CA ARG A 26 -10.89 35.20 -10.63
C ARG A 26 -11.24 35.61 -9.20
N THR A 27 -12.52 35.71 -8.86
CA THR A 27 -12.94 36.00 -7.48
C THR A 27 -12.53 34.90 -6.50
N LYS A 28 -12.22 33.70 -7.00
CA LYS A 28 -11.96 32.51 -6.18
C LYS A 28 -13.13 32.18 -5.24
N ASN A 29 -14.32 32.71 -5.49
CA ASN A 29 -15.49 32.47 -4.63
C ASN A 29 -16.37 31.31 -5.05
N TYR A 30 -16.06 30.67 -6.16
CA TYR A 30 -16.87 29.60 -6.73
C TYR A 30 -16.04 28.34 -6.97
N SER A 31 -16.68 27.20 -6.80
CA SER A 31 -16.21 25.89 -7.23
C SER A 31 -16.62 25.62 -8.68
N ALA A 32 -15.95 24.67 -9.33
CA ALA A 32 -16.28 24.28 -10.70
C ALA A 32 -17.74 23.78 -10.86
N PRO A 33 -18.32 23.01 -9.91
CA PRO A 33 -19.75 22.66 -9.94
C PRO A 33 -20.70 23.85 -9.80
N GLU A 34 -20.39 24.85 -8.97
CA GLU A 34 -21.23 26.05 -8.82
C GLU A 34 -21.25 26.85 -10.12
N LEU A 35 -20.08 27.08 -10.73
CA LEU A 35 -19.98 27.73 -12.03
C LEU A 35 -20.68 26.91 -13.13
N ALA A 36 -20.57 25.58 -13.10
CA ALA A 36 -21.25 24.72 -14.07
C ALA A 36 -22.78 24.90 -14.04
N LYS A 37 -23.36 25.05 -12.84
CA LYS A 37 -24.78 25.38 -12.67
C LYS A 37 -25.12 26.78 -13.18
N VAL A 38 -24.33 27.80 -12.80
CA VAL A 38 -24.55 29.20 -13.20
C VAL A 38 -24.54 29.34 -14.73
N PHE A 39 -23.61 28.68 -15.41
CA PHE A 39 -23.45 28.77 -16.86
C PHE A 39 -24.18 27.66 -17.64
N ASN A 40 -24.99 26.84 -16.94
CA ASN A 40 -25.72 25.70 -17.48
C ASN A 40 -24.87 24.84 -18.45
N CYS A 41 -23.72 24.38 -17.96
CA CYS A 41 -22.76 23.64 -18.78
C CYS A 41 -22.04 22.56 -17.97
N SER A 42 -21.27 21.72 -18.65
CA SER A 42 -20.52 20.68 -17.96
C SER A 42 -19.40 21.27 -17.09
N LYS A 43 -19.11 20.64 -15.94
CA LYS A 43 -17.94 20.97 -15.12
C LYS A 43 -16.64 20.97 -15.93
N SER A 44 -16.51 20.02 -16.87
CA SER A 44 -15.34 19.92 -17.75
C SER A 44 -15.21 21.13 -18.67
N THR A 45 -16.32 21.71 -19.12
CA THR A 45 -16.36 22.93 -19.93
C THR A 45 -15.85 24.12 -19.13
N ILE A 46 -16.32 24.30 -17.89
CA ILE A 46 -15.84 25.32 -16.96
C ILE A 46 -14.33 25.20 -16.74
N LEU A 47 -13.88 24.02 -16.34
CA LEU A 47 -12.47 23.79 -16.01
C LEU A 47 -11.58 24.08 -17.22
N ARG A 48 -11.94 23.60 -18.41
CA ARG A 48 -11.15 23.83 -19.61
C ARG A 48 -11.09 25.31 -20.01
N ALA A 49 -12.19 26.05 -19.88
CA ALA A 49 -12.22 27.49 -20.18
C ALA A 49 -11.36 28.29 -19.20
N LEU A 50 -11.36 27.94 -17.92
CA LEU A 50 -10.55 28.59 -16.89
C LEU A 50 -9.06 28.23 -17.03
N ASP A 51 -8.74 26.95 -17.28
CA ASP A 51 -7.37 26.48 -17.50
C ASP A 51 -6.73 27.15 -18.72
N TYR A 52 -7.48 27.30 -19.82
CA TYR A 52 -7.02 28.02 -21.01
C TYR A 52 -6.67 29.50 -20.73
N ASN A 53 -7.25 30.07 -19.67
CA ASN A 53 -7.01 31.43 -19.24
C ASN A 53 -6.12 31.52 -17.98
N ASN A 54 -5.47 30.43 -17.60
CA ASN A 54 -4.60 30.34 -16.40
C ASN A 54 -5.30 30.73 -15.10
N ILE A 55 -6.59 30.43 -14.96
CA ILE A 55 -7.37 30.69 -13.75
C ILE A 55 -7.59 29.38 -13.01
N HIS A 56 -7.04 29.28 -11.80
CA HIS A 56 -7.27 28.15 -10.91
C HIS A 56 -8.30 28.51 -9.84
N LEU A 57 -9.39 27.74 -9.80
CA LEU A 57 -10.38 27.85 -8.74
C LEU A 57 -9.84 27.28 -7.43
N PRO A 58 -10.16 27.88 -6.26
CA PRO A 58 -9.90 27.20 -5.01
C PRO A 58 -10.79 25.97 -4.88
N ASN A 59 -10.26 24.97 -4.20
CA ASN A 59 -11.00 23.75 -3.88
C ASN A 59 -12.01 24.06 -2.75
N LYS A 60 -13.11 24.76 -3.08
CA LYS A 60 -14.20 25.07 -2.13
C LYS A 60 -15.02 23.84 -1.74
N GLY A 61 -15.01 22.81 -2.60
CA GLY A 61 -15.37 21.48 -2.16
C GLY A 61 -14.21 20.92 -1.35
N GLN A 62 -14.33 20.91 -0.02
CA GLN A 62 -13.63 19.88 0.74
C GLN A 62 -14.07 18.56 0.11
N PHE A 63 -13.18 17.89 -0.63
CA PHE A 63 -13.41 16.50 -1.01
C PHE A 63 -13.48 15.73 0.30
N LYS A 64 -14.67 15.65 0.91
CA LYS A 64 -14.90 14.83 2.08
C LYS A 64 -14.61 13.42 1.64
N ARG A 65 -13.52 12.86 2.16
CA ARG A 65 -13.12 11.50 1.87
C ARG A 65 -14.31 10.61 2.28
N LYS A 66 -14.74 9.72 1.38
CA LYS A 66 -15.86 8.79 1.66
C LYS A 66 -15.62 7.97 2.94
N TYR A 67 -14.35 7.65 3.20
CA TYR A 67 -13.91 6.91 4.37
C TYR A 67 -12.88 7.70 5.14
N ASN A 68 -13.01 7.80 6.46
CA ASN A 68 -11.98 8.37 7.32
C ASN A 68 -10.84 7.36 7.49
N LEU A 69 -9.62 7.84 7.73
CA LEU A 69 -8.45 7.05 8.13
C LEU A 69 -7.38 7.96 8.74
N ASN A 70 -6.47 7.39 9.53
CA ASN A 70 -5.31 8.08 10.08
C ASN A 70 -4.24 8.30 9.01
N ASP A 71 -4.21 9.48 8.40
CA ASP A 71 -3.21 9.86 7.38
C ASP A 71 -1.76 9.89 7.91
N ASN A 72 -1.59 9.94 9.24
CA ASN A 72 -0.29 10.01 9.91
C ASN A 72 0.25 8.64 10.29
N PHE A 73 -0.46 7.55 9.96
CA PHE A 73 -0.10 6.19 10.39
C PHE A 73 1.33 5.76 10.01
N PHE A 74 1.89 6.29 8.93
CA PHE A 74 3.26 6.02 8.49
C PHE A 74 4.21 7.21 8.69
N ASP A 75 3.84 8.24 9.46
CA ASP A 75 4.72 9.39 9.70
C ASP A 75 5.96 9.00 10.51
N LYS A 76 5.78 8.13 11.51
CA LYS A 76 6.83 7.51 12.29
C LYS A 76 6.51 6.03 12.41
N LEU A 77 7.49 5.17 12.12
CA LEU A 77 7.30 3.75 12.27
C LEU A 77 7.38 3.34 13.74
N ASP A 78 6.47 2.44 14.11
CA ASP A 78 6.39 1.68 15.34
C ASP A 78 6.18 0.19 14.99
N ASN A 79 5.92 -0.66 15.98
CA ASN A 79 5.76 -2.10 15.76
C ASN A 79 4.61 -2.43 14.80
N ILE A 80 3.51 -1.66 14.87
CA ILE A 80 2.28 -1.91 14.11
C ILE A 80 2.42 -1.41 12.67
N SER A 81 2.85 -0.17 12.50
CA SER A 81 3.07 0.44 11.19
C SER A 81 4.22 -0.22 10.44
N ALA A 82 5.28 -0.69 11.11
CA ALA A 82 6.35 -1.46 10.46
C ALA A 82 5.84 -2.79 9.92
N TYR A 83 4.99 -3.50 10.67
CA TYR A 83 4.33 -4.71 10.19
C TYR A 83 3.50 -4.44 8.92
N TRP A 84 2.61 -3.46 8.97
CA TRP A 84 1.76 -3.14 7.82
C TRP A 84 2.54 -2.59 6.64
N LEU A 85 3.65 -1.88 6.88
CA LEU A 85 4.57 -1.47 5.82
C LEU A 85 5.14 -2.70 5.09
N GLY A 86 5.56 -3.73 5.84
CA GLY A 86 6.02 -5.01 5.29
C GLY A 86 4.91 -5.74 4.55
N PHE A 87 3.72 -5.83 5.13
CA PHE A 87 2.59 -6.50 4.50
C PHE A 87 2.17 -5.82 3.19
N ILE A 88 2.13 -4.48 3.17
CA ILE A 88 1.90 -3.69 1.95
C ILE A 88 3.03 -3.92 0.94
N ALA A 89 4.28 -4.06 1.37
CA ALA A 89 5.40 -4.38 0.51
C ALA A 89 5.33 -5.80 -0.09
N ALA A 90 4.63 -6.75 0.54
CA ALA A 90 4.35 -8.08 0.00
C ALA A 90 3.10 -8.13 -0.88
N ASP A 91 1.91 -7.78 -0.36
CA ASP A 91 0.61 -7.95 -1.04
C ASP A 91 -0.11 -6.66 -1.44
N GLY A 92 0.38 -5.49 -1.01
CA GLY A 92 -0.21 -4.18 -1.39
C GLY A 92 0.15 -3.67 -2.80
N CYS A 93 -0.75 -2.94 -3.42
CA CYS A 93 -0.55 -2.28 -4.70
C CYS A 93 -0.77 -0.77 -4.57
N ILE A 94 0.25 0.02 -4.90
CA ILE A 94 0.13 1.49 -4.91
C ILE A 94 -0.57 1.93 -6.21
N LEU A 95 -1.71 2.59 -6.06
CA LEU A 95 -2.53 3.15 -7.13
C LEU A 95 -2.06 4.58 -7.44
N ASN A 96 -0.97 4.70 -8.22
CA ASN A 96 -0.33 6.01 -8.50
C ASN A 96 -1.29 7.08 -9.02
N LYS A 97 -2.22 6.71 -9.91
CA LYS A 97 -3.14 7.67 -10.55
C LYS A 97 -4.09 8.33 -9.54
N THR A 98 -4.42 7.62 -8.46
CA THR A 98 -5.44 8.02 -7.48
C THR A 98 -4.87 8.27 -6.09
N ASN A 99 -3.56 8.12 -5.89
CA ASN A 99 -2.90 8.15 -4.58
C ASN A 99 -3.55 7.17 -3.59
N GLY A 100 -3.82 5.96 -4.07
CA GLY A 100 -4.42 4.90 -3.26
C GLY A 100 -3.49 3.73 -2.98
N ILE A 101 -3.92 2.87 -2.06
CA ILE A 101 -3.34 1.55 -1.81
C ILE A 101 -4.47 0.55 -1.91
N LYS A 102 -4.24 -0.54 -2.64
CA LYS A 102 -5.12 -1.69 -2.70
C LYS A 102 -4.43 -2.91 -2.12
N ILE A 103 -5.09 -3.62 -1.21
CA ILE A 103 -4.61 -4.93 -0.71
C ILE A 103 -5.67 -5.94 -1.12
N VAL A 104 -5.26 -6.99 -1.83
CA VAL A 104 -6.14 -8.08 -2.28
C VAL A 104 -5.64 -9.37 -1.65
N LEU A 105 -6.52 -10.11 -0.97
CA LEU A 105 -6.21 -11.38 -0.32
C LEU A 105 -7.24 -12.45 -0.72
N SER A 106 -6.95 -13.70 -0.38
CA SER A 106 -7.94 -14.78 -0.41
C SER A 106 -9.06 -14.49 0.60
N ASN A 107 -10.29 -14.94 0.32
CA ASN A 107 -11.43 -14.70 1.21
C ASN A 107 -11.24 -15.24 2.63
N ILE A 108 -10.44 -16.31 2.80
CA ILE A 108 -10.10 -16.89 4.11
C ILE A 108 -9.32 -15.92 5.00
N ASP A 109 -8.70 -14.89 4.42
CA ASP A 109 -7.86 -13.91 5.11
C ASP A 109 -8.61 -12.56 5.28
N ASP A 110 -9.94 -12.50 5.17
CA ASP A 110 -10.71 -11.23 5.29
C ASP A 110 -10.52 -10.56 6.65
N ASN A 111 -10.38 -11.35 7.72
CA ASN A 111 -10.08 -10.86 9.06
C ASN A 111 -8.77 -10.03 9.08
N HIS A 112 -7.80 -10.38 8.24
CA HIS A 112 -6.55 -9.63 8.15
C HIS A 112 -6.77 -8.22 7.58
N LEU A 113 -7.69 -8.05 6.62
CA LEU A 113 -8.09 -6.73 6.13
C LEU A 113 -8.84 -5.92 7.20
N ARG A 114 -9.59 -6.58 8.09
CA ARG A 114 -10.23 -5.91 9.24
C ARG A 114 -9.19 -5.39 10.22
N LYS A 115 -8.15 -6.18 10.51
CA LYS A 115 -7.01 -5.75 11.33
C LYS A 115 -6.31 -4.53 10.71
N PHE A 116 -6.11 -4.53 9.38
CA PHE A 116 -5.53 -3.39 8.69
C PHE A 116 -6.36 -2.12 8.85
N LEU A 117 -7.66 -2.19 8.56
CA LEU A 117 -8.58 -1.05 8.68
C LEU A 117 -8.60 -0.51 10.12
N LYS A 118 -8.63 -1.39 11.12
CA LYS A 118 -8.54 -1.01 12.53
C LYS A 118 -7.21 -0.29 12.84
N ALA A 119 -6.08 -0.83 12.38
CA ALA A 119 -4.76 -0.26 12.64
C ALA A 119 -4.63 1.18 12.09
N ILE A 120 -5.17 1.44 10.90
CA ILE A 120 -5.17 2.78 10.29
C ILE A 120 -6.36 3.65 10.74
N ASN A 121 -7.13 3.23 11.74
CA ASN A 121 -8.36 3.88 12.20
C ASN A 121 -9.31 4.27 11.05
N SER A 122 -9.61 3.31 10.16
CA SER A 122 -10.42 3.51 8.97
C SER A 122 -11.80 2.88 9.09
N ASN A 123 -12.82 3.60 8.59
CA ASN A 123 -14.17 3.08 8.39
C ASN A 123 -14.40 2.56 6.94
N GLY A 124 -13.31 2.27 6.23
CA GLY A 124 -13.33 1.67 4.90
C GLY A 124 -14.10 0.35 4.86
N LYS A 125 -14.60 -0.01 3.67
CA LYS A 125 -15.30 -1.28 3.46
C LYS A 125 -14.36 -2.33 2.88
N ILE A 126 -14.54 -3.57 3.32
CA ILE A 126 -13.96 -4.75 2.65
C ILE A 126 -14.90 -5.14 1.51
N HIS A 127 -14.34 -5.31 0.33
CA HIS A 127 -15.05 -5.70 -0.88
C HIS A 127 -14.81 -7.20 -1.15
N TYR A 128 -15.89 -7.92 -1.47
CA TYR A 128 -15.85 -9.36 -1.74
C TYR A 128 -16.04 -9.61 -3.23
N VAL A 129 -15.16 -10.40 -3.84
CA VAL A 129 -15.20 -10.73 -5.26
C VAL A 129 -15.36 -12.24 -5.42
N LYS A 130 -16.62 -12.70 -5.50
CA LYS A 130 -17.00 -14.12 -5.55
C LYS A 130 -16.27 -14.89 -6.65
N LYS A 131 -16.16 -14.32 -7.86
CA LYS A 131 -15.53 -14.95 -9.03
C LYS A 131 -14.09 -15.42 -8.78
N TYR A 132 -13.33 -14.70 -7.95
CA TYR A 132 -11.92 -14.99 -7.69
C TYR A 132 -11.68 -15.49 -6.27
N ASN A 133 -12.74 -15.79 -5.52
CA ASN A 133 -12.69 -16.11 -4.11
C ASN A 133 -11.76 -15.17 -3.31
N SER A 134 -11.85 -13.87 -3.60
CA SER A 134 -10.93 -12.86 -3.08
C SER A 134 -11.66 -11.73 -2.38
N VAL A 135 -10.93 -11.06 -1.49
CA VAL A 135 -11.37 -9.90 -0.76
C VAL A 135 -10.36 -8.79 -0.90
N PHE A 136 -10.80 -7.54 -0.88
CA PHE A 136 -9.88 -6.41 -0.96
C PHE A 136 -10.36 -5.18 -0.20
N VAL A 137 -9.39 -4.32 0.11
CA VAL A 137 -9.63 -2.95 0.59
C VAL A 137 -8.89 -1.97 -0.29
N GLU A 138 -9.49 -0.79 -0.47
CA GLU A 138 -8.86 0.35 -1.13
C GLU A 138 -8.92 1.57 -0.22
N ILE A 139 -7.76 2.17 0.04
CA ILE A 139 -7.64 3.41 0.80
C ILE A 139 -6.99 4.48 -0.06
N TYR A 140 -7.38 5.74 0.13
CA TYR A 140 -6.93 6.86 -0.70
C TYR A 140 -6.32 7.96 0.17
N SER A 141 -4.98 8.02 0.19
CA SER A 141 -4.23 9.02 0.95
C SER A 141 -2.91 9.33 0.27
N LYS A 142 -2.80 10.56 -0.24
CA LYS A 142 -1.55 11.10 -0.80
C LYS A 142 -0.43 11.11 0.25
N LYS A 143 -0.75 11.38 1.52
CA LYS A 143 0.23 11.41 2.61
C LYS A 143 0.80 10.01 2.88
N ILE A 144 -0.07 9.02 3.03
CA ILE A 144 0.36 7.63 3.23
C ILE A 144 1.19 7.15 2.03
N VAL A 145 0.73 7.35 0.79
CA VAL A 145 1.48 6.94 -0.40
C VAL A 145 2.86 7.60 -0.45
N LYS A 146 2.96 8.91 -0.14
CA LYS A 146 4.25 9.60 -0.04
C LYS A 146 5.16 8.97 1.01
N ARG A 147 4.62 8.57 2.17
CA ARG A 147 5.39 7.90 3.23
C ARG A 147 5.88 6.52 2.80
N LEU A 148 5.03 5.70 2.20
CA LEU A 148 5.43 4.40 1.65
C LEU A 148 6.62 4.53 0.68
N LEU A 149 6.52 5.48 -0.27
CA LEU A 149 7.60 5.77 -1.21
C LEU A 149 8.89 6.21 -0.49
N SER A 150 8.78 7.04 0.55
CA SER A 150 9.94 7.50 1.33
C SER A 150 10.65 6.37 2.07
N TYR A 151 9.93 5.30 2.44
CA TYR A 151 10.49 4.07 3.01
C TYR A 151 11.01 3.07 1.97
N GLY A 152 10.93 3.39 0.68
CA GLY A 152 11.39 2.52 -0.41
C GLY A 152 10.34 1.56 -0.96
N ILE A 153 9.07 1.69 -0.55
CA ILE A 153 7.98 0.85 -1.07
C ILE A 153 7.42 1.50 -2.34
N THR A 154 7.84 0.98 -3.48
CA THR A 154 7.54 1.56 -4.81
C THR A 154 6.47 0.78 -5.58
N PRO A 155 5.82 1.42 -6.57
CA PRO A 155 4.99 0.72 -7.55
C PRO A 155 5.81 -0.33 -8.31
N LYS A 156 5.17 -1.42 -8.77
CA LYS A 156 5.84 -2.59 -9.36
C LYS A 156 6.96 -3.14 -8.46
N LYS A 157 6.74 -3.07 -7.14
CA LYS A 157 7.65 -3.46 -6.05
C LYS A 157 8.40 -4.77 -6.22
N SER A 158 7.76 -5.80 -6.81
CA SER A 158 8.38 -7.09 -7.11
C SER A 158 9.59 -6.98 -8.04
N LEU A 159 9.77 -5.83 -8.71
CA LEU A 159 10.87 -5.54 -9.62
C LEU A 159 11.69 -4.30 -9.21
N SER A 160 11.22 -3.47 -8.27
CA SER A 160 11.77 -2.12 -8.06
C SER A 160 12.26 -1.81 -6.66
N ILE A 161 11.90 -2.59 -5.63
CA ILE A 161 12.42 -2.35 -4.27
C ILE A 161 13.91 -2.68 -4.24
N LYS A 162 14.78 -1.68 -4.16
CA LYS A 162 16.22 -1.89 -3.98
C LYS A 162 16.62 -1.97 -2.51
N HIS A 163 16.03 -1.11 -1.69
CA HIS A 163 16.35 -0.97 -0.28
C HIS A 163 15.18 -0.33 0.45
N VAL A 164 14.80 -0.89 1.60
CA VAL A 164 13.79 -0.30 2.49
C VAL A 164 14.43 0.44 3.65
N LYS A 165 13.87 1.59 4.02
CA LYS A 165 14.38 2.44 5.11
C LYS A 165 13.61 2.19 6.40
N VAL A 166 13.76 1.00 6.98
CA VAL A 166 13.12 0.64 8.24
C VAL A 166 14.16 0.63 9.37
N PRO A 167 13.89 1.27 10.53
CA PRO A 167 14.80 1.20 11.68
C PRO A 167 15.13 -0.24 12.08
N SER A 168 16.39 -0.49 12.45
CA SER A 168 16.89 -1.85 12.70
C SER A 168 16.17 -2.59 13.84
N PHE A 169 15.58 -1.85 14.79
CA PHE A 169 14.78 -2.41 15.90
C PHE A 169 13.35 -2.78 15.49
N LEU A 170 12.84 -2.27 14.35
CA LEU A 170 11.52 -2.59 13.80
C LEU A 170 11.57 -3.65 12.69
N MET A 171 12.77 -4.08 12.32
CA MET A 171 12.96 -4.95 11.17
C MET A 171 12.33 -6.35 11.37
N SER A 172 12.23 -6.83 12.62
CA SER A 172 11.47 -8.05 12.94
C SER A 172 10.00 -7.94 12.50
N HIS A 173 9.36 -6.81 12.81
CA HIS A 173 7.96 -6.54 12.46
C HIS A 173 7.78 -6.35 10.96
N PHE A 174 8.67 -5.61 10.32
CA PHE A 174 8.64 -5.45 8.86
C PHE A 174 8.82 -6.78 8.13
N ILE A 175 9.80 -7.60 8.51
CA ILE A 175 10.01 -8.94 7.92
C ILE A 175 8.81 -9.84 8.22
N ARG A 176 8.20 -9.76 9.41
CA ARG A 176 6.94 -10.47 9.70
C ARG A 176 5.84 -10.09 8.72
N GLY A 177 5.66 -8.80 8.43
CA GLY A 177 4.69 -8.33 7.44
C GLY A 177 4.96 -8.89 6.03
N ILE A 178 6.22 -8.88 5.60
CA ILE A 178 6.62 -9.48 4.31
C ILE A 178 6.33 -10.97 4.29
N PHE A 179 6.74 -11.68 5.34
CA PHE A 179 6.53 -13.11 5.47
C PHE A 179 5.04 -13.45 5.51
N ASP A 180 4.23 -12.66 6.19
CA ASP A 180 2.80 -12.89 6.30
C ASP A 180 2.07 -12.68 4.97
N GLY A 181 2.55 -11.76 4.13
CA GLY A 181 2.05 -11.63 2.76
C GLY A 181 2.61 -12.71 1.82
N ASP A 182 3.89 -12.60 1.47
CA ASP A 182 4.53 -13.35 0.37
C ASP A 182 5.42 -14.52 0.84
N GLY A 183 5.47 -14.78 2.14
CA GLY A 183 6.19 -15.92 2.70
C GLY A 183 5.42 -17.24 2.59
N SER A 184 6.15 -18.35 2.71
CA SER A 184 5.55 -19.69 2.77
C SER A 184 6.22 -20.59 3.80
N ILE A 185 5.41 -21.47 4.37
CA ILE A 185 5.83 -22.56 5.26
C ILE A 185 5.51 -23.88 4.56
N THR A 186 6.52 -24.69 4.29
CA THR A 186 6.37 -26.03 3.67
C THR A 186 7.14 -27.08 4.46
N GLY A 187 6.86 -28.35 4.19
CA GLY A 187 7.50 -29.48 4.87
C GLY A 187 6.61 -30.16 5.93
N LYS A 188 6.91 -31.43 6.21
CA LYS A 188 6.19 -32.26 7.21
C LYS A 188 7.08 -32.74 8.35
N LYS A 189 8.36 -33.03 8.07
CA LYS A 189 9.35 -33.42 9.08
C LYS A 189 10.20 -32.22 9.48
N ARG A 190 10.72 -32.22 10.71
CA ARG A 190 11.58 -31.15 11.27
C ARG A 190 12.69 -30.72 10.31
N THR A 191 13.41 -31.68 9.72
CA THR A 191 14.52 -31.44 8.78
C THR A 191 14.10 -30.81 7.45
N HIS A 192 12.84 -30.99 7.05
CA HIS A 192 12.29 -30.50 5.79
C HIS A 192 11.39 -29.28 5.96
N LEU A 193 11.17 -28.78 7.19
CA LEU A 193 10.46 -27.51 7.38
C LEU A 193 11.21 -26.39 6.69
N GLN A 194 10.50 -25.57 5.92
CA GLN A 194 11.08 -24.50 5.14
C GLN A 194 10.39 -23.18 5.45
N PHE A 195 11.19 -22.17 5.76
CA PHE A 195 10.83 -20.77 5.67
C PHE A 195 11.27 -20.29 4.29
N MET A 196 10.37 -19.69 3.52
CA MET A 196 10.70 -19.11 2.22
C MET A 196 10.02 -17.75 2.06
N ILE A 197 10.76 -16.79 1.49
CA ILE A 197 10.23 -15.50 1.03
C ILE A 197 10.62 -15.35 -0.43
N ALA A 198 9.67 -14.93 -1.27
CA ALA A 198 9.91 -14.51 -2.64
C ALA A 198 10.07 -12.98 -2.74
N GLY A 199 10.78 -12.51 -3.76
CA GLY A 199 11.03 -11.08 -3.95
C GLY A 199 12.09 -10.80 -5.01
N ASN A 200 12.51 -9.54 -5.14
CA ASN A 200 13.66 -9.21 -5.96
C ASN A 200 14.97 -9.43 -5.18
N LYS A 201 16.07 -9.68 -5.90
CA LYS A 201 17.34 -10.06 -5.28
C LYS A 201 17.89 -9.03 -4.27
N PRO A 202 18.04 -7.72 -4.59
CA PRO A 202 18.51 -6.73 -3.61
C PRO A 202 17.70 -6.68 -2.32
N PHE A 203 16.37 -6.78 -2.44
CA PHE A 203 15.50 -6.78 -1.29
C PHE A 203 15.67 -8.03 -0.42
N LEU A 204 15.82 -9.20 -1.06
CA LEU A 204 16.09 -10.45 -0.34
C LEU A 204 17.47 -10.46 0.33
N GLU A 205 18.48 -9.83 -0.26
CA GLU A 205 19.81 -9.64 0.34
C GLU A 205 19.70 -8.81 1.63
N GLN A 206 18.94 -7.70 1.60
CA GLN A 206 18.69 -6.89 2.80
C GLN A 206 17.99 -7.69 3.91
N ILE A 207 16.98 -8.51 3.57
CA ILE A 207 16.31 -9.39 4.55
C ILE A 207 17.30 -10.42 5.10
N GLN A 208 18.08 -11.05 4.21
CA GLN A 208 19.06 -12.07 4.59
C GLN A 208 20.11 -11.50 5.57
N ASP A 209 20.62 -10.30 5.35
CA ASP A 209 21.57 -9.65 6.26
C ASP A 209 21.00 -9.50 7.68
N VAL A 210 19.71 -9.16 7.79
CA VAL A 210 19.02 -9.05 9.07
C VAL A 210 18.88 -10.42 9.73
N LEU A 211 18.48 -11.45 8.97
CA LEU A 211 18.33 -12.81 9.51
C LEU A 211 19.69 -13.39 9.96
N ILE A 212 20.77 -13.16 9.20
CA ILE A 212 22.12 -13.56 9.61
C ILE A 212 22.49 -12.91 10.94
N LYS A 213 22.33 -11.58 11.05
CA LYS A 213 22.73 -10.81 12.24
C LYS A 213 21.85 -11.08 13.46
N ARG A 214 20.53 -11.21 13.28
CA ARG A 214 19.56 -11.30 14.38
C ARG A 214 19.21 -12.73 14.79
N CYS A 215 19.34 -13.69 13.88
CA CYS A 215 19.01 -15.08 14.11
C CYS A 215 20.25 -16.00 14.12
N TYR A 216 21.46 -15.45 13.96
CA TYR A 216 22.72 -16.20 13.91
C TYR A 216 22.67 -17.33 12.87
N LEU A 217 22.33 -16.94 11.63
CA LEU A 217 22.19 -17.87 10.50
C LEU A 217 23.38 -17.75 9.56
N ASN A 218 23.64 -18.82 8.83
CA ASN A 218 24.59 -18.79 7.73
C ASN A 218 23.95 -18.14 6.50
N LYS A 219 24.80 -17.54 5.66
CA LYS A 219 24.37 -17.05 4.35
C LYS A 219 23.95 -18.24 3.48
N VAL A 220 22.81 -18.13 2.81
CA VAL A 220 22.31 -19.12 1.86
C VAL A 220 22.22 -18.52 0.47
N LYS A 221 22.26 -19.38 -0.55
CA LYS A 221 22.07 -18.94 -1.94
C LYS A 221 20.65 -18.39 -2.14
N ILE A 222 20.57 -17.27 -2.84
CA ILE A 222 19.31 -16.71 -3.35
C ILE A 222 19.06 -17.32 -4.73
N TYR A 223 17.93 -18.01 -4.89
CA TYR A 223 17.63 -18.76 -6.12
C TYR A 223 16.64 -18.00 -7.00
N PRO A 224 16.83 -17.99 -8.34
CA PRO A 224 15.81 -17.50 -9.25
C PRO A 224 14.56 -18.41 -9.21
N LEU A 225 13.39 -17.81 -9.40
CA LEU A 225 12.14 -18.53 -9.68
C LEU A 225 11.92 -18.60 -11.20
N LYS A 226 10.83 -19.25 -11.64
CA LYS A 226 10.46 -19.32 -13.07
C LYS A 226 10.17 -17.95 -13.70
N SER A 227 10.02 -16.91 -12.88
CA SER A 227 9.77 -15.53 -13.28
C SER A 227 11.01 -14.65 -13.03
N LYS A 228 10.89 -13.33 -13.19
CA LYS A 228 11.94 -12.37 -12.78
C LYS A 228 12.15 -12.27 -11.26
N ALA A 229 11.41 -13.06 -10.47
CA ALA A 229 11.52 -13.10 -9.02
C ALA A 229 12.60 -14.08 -8.56
N PHE A 230 13.03 -13.89 -7.33
CA PHE A 230 13.97 -14.73 -6.60
C PHE A 230 13.32 -15.24 -5.32
N LYS A 231 13.94 -16.22 -4.67
CA LYS A 231 13.59 -16.67 -3.34
C LYS A 231 14.82 -16.86 -2.45
N ILE A 232 14.63 -16.61 -1.16
CA ILE A 232 15.50 -17.09 -0.09
C ILE A 232 14.78 -18.17 0.69
N GLN A 233 15.52 -19.21 1.09
CA GLN A 233 14.95 -20.35 1.78
C GLN A 233 15.86 -20.82 2.90
N TYR A 234 15.28 -21.01 4.08
CA TYR A 234 15.94 -21.56 5.26
C TYR A 234 15.19 -22.81 5.71
N THR A 235 15.92 -23.86 6.05
CA THR A 235 15.33 -25.16 6.39
C THR A 235 15.76 -25.66 7.76
N GLY A 236 15.06 -26.67 8.27
CA GLY A 236 15.43 -27.35 9.51
C GLY A 236 15.30 -26.43 10.72
N ILE A 237 16.31 -26.43 11.60
CA ILE A 237 16.28 -25.62 12.82
C ILE A 237 16.24 -24.10 12.56
N GLN A 238 16.75 -23.66 11.40
CA GLN A 238 16.79 -22.24 11.03
C GLN A 238 15.38 -21.66 10.86
N PHE A 239 14.42 -22.49 10.46
CA PHE A 239 13.00 -22.14 10.42
C PHE A 239 12.52 -21.59 11.76
N PHE A 240 12.78 -22.31 12.86
CA PHE A 240 12.35 -21.89 14.19
C PHE A 240 13.09 -20.64 14.66
N LYS A 241 14.39 -20.52 14.39
CA LYS A 241 15.17 -19.31 14.72
C LYS A 241 14.56 -18.06 14.08
N ILE A 242 14.15 -18.15 12.81
CA ILE A 242 13.53 -17.05 12.08
C ILE A 242 12.13 -16.74 12.63
N LEU A 243 11.28 -17.75 12.79
CA LEU A 243 9.91 -17.53 13.24
C LEU A 243 9.83 -17.04 14.69
N ASN A 244 10.70 -17.55 15.57
CA ASN A 244 10.86 -17.03 16.93
C ASN A 244 11.26 -15.55 16.92
N PHE A 245 12.11 -15.13 15.97
CA PHE A 245 12.51 -13.73 15.84
C PHE A 245 11.39 -12.83 15.32
N ILE A 246 10.73 -13.20 14.23
CA ILE A 246 9.74 -12.31 13.59
C ILE A 246 8.40 -12.30 14.35
N TYR A 247 8.01 -13.39 15.01
CA TYR A 247 6.80 -13.44 15.87
C TYR A 247 7.09 -13.11 17.34
N LYS A 248 8.31 -12.74 17.71
CA LYS A 248 8.62 -12.30 19.09
C LYS A 248 7.71 -11.13 19.47
N ASN A 249 6.99 -11.29 20.59
CA ASN A 249 6.07 -10.28 21.14
C ASN A 249 5.07 -9.74 20.10
N SER A 250 4.64 -10.57 19.13
CA SER A 250 3.63 -10.16 18.16
C SER A 250 2.24 -10.16 18.79
N GLU A 251 1.51 -9.08 18.61
CA GLU A 251 0.09 -9.01 18.95
C GLU A 251 -0.79 -9.52 17.80
N SER A 252 -2.02 -9.92 18.13
CA SER A 252 -2.98 -10.44 17.13
C SER A 252 -3.29 -9.43 16.01
N SER A 253 -3.15 -8.14 16.28
CA SER A 253 -3.35 -7.03 15.33
C SER A 253 -2.31 -6.99 14.20
N ILE A 254 -1.16 -7.65 14.37
CA ILE A 254 0.04 -7.52 13.53
C ILE A 254 0.61 -8.89 13.14
N MET A 255 -0.29 -9.85 12.89
CA MET A 255 0.03 -11.18 12.38
C MET A 255 -1.10 -11.71 11.49
N LEU A 256 -0.74 -12.56 10.53
CA LEU A 256 -1.69 -13.33 9.73
C LEU A 256 -1.97 -14.68 10.41
N ASP A 257 -3.23 -14.87 10.81
CA ASP A 257 -3.66 -15.95 11.72
C ASP A 257 -3.21 -17.33 11.22
N ARG A 258 -3.50 -17.68 9.96
CA ARG A 258 -3.13 -18.98 9.38
C ARG A 258 -1.63 -19.30 9.41
N LYS A 259 -0.75 -18.29 9.30
CA LYS A 259 0.71 -18.49 9.30
C LYS A 259 1.23 -18.60 10.72
N TYR A 260 0.68 -17.80 11.63
CA TYR A 260 1.00 -17.88 13.05
C TYR A 260 0.53 -19.21 13.68
N GLU A 261 -0.69 -19.64 13.38
CA GLU A 261 -1.22 -20.94 13.82
C GLU A 261 -0.36 -22.10 13.34
N LYS A 262 0.08 -22.06 12.08
CA LYS A 262 1.00 -23.07 11.52
C LYS A 262 2.36 -23.06 12.20
N TYR A 263 2.89 -21.89 12.56
CA TYR A 263 4.10 -21.77 13.37
C TYR A 263 3.93 -22.43 14.75
N LEU A 264 2.85 -22.09 15.47
CA LEU A 264 2.57 -22.67 16.79
C LEU A 264 2.38 -24.18 16.73
N TYR A 265 1.70 -24.68 15.69
CA TYR A 265 1.54 -26.11 15.45
C TYR A 265 2.90 -26.82 15.37
N TYR A 266 3.83 -26.33 14.54
CA TYR A 266 5.15 -26.96 14.43
C TYR A 266 6.01 -26.78 15.69
N LYS A 267 5.87 -25.66 16.40
CA LYS A 267 6.55 -25.43 17.68
C LYS A 267 6.15 -26.51 18.69
N LYS A 268 4.85 -26.81 18.78
CA LYS A 268 4.28 -27.88 19.62
C LYS A 268 4.74 -29.27 19.16
N VAL A 269 4.56 -29.60 17.88
CA VAL A 269 4.87 -30.95 17.34
C VAL A 269 6.34 -31.34 17.53
N PHE A 270 7.26 -30.37 17.48
CA PHE A 270 8.70 -30.63 17.57
C PHE A 270 9.34 -30.21 18.90
N ASN A 271 8.52 -29.97 19.94
CA ASN A 271 8.96 -29.60 21.29
C ASN A 271 10.00 -28.47 21.31
N MET A 272 9.76 -27.43 20.52
CA MET A 272 10.62 -26.24 20.49
C MET A 272 10.13 -25.25 21.54
N THR A 273 10.95 -24.96 22.54
CA THR A 273 10.68 -23.89 23.52
C THR A 273 10.96 -22.50 22.96
#